data_AF-A0A7C2IY71-F1
#
_entry.id   AF-A0A7C2IY71-F1
#
_cell.length_a   1.000
_cell.length_b   1.000
_cell.length_c   1.000
_cell.angle_alpha   90.00
_cell.angle_beta   90.00
_cell.angle_gamma   90.00
#
_symmetry.space_group_name_H-M   'P 1'
#
loop_
_entity.id
_entity.type
_entity.pdbx_description
1 polymer ?
#
loop_
_entity_poly.entity_id
_entity_poly.type
_entity_poly.pdbx_seq_one_letter_code
_entity_poly.pdbx_strand_id
1 'polypeptide(L)'
;MSVTYLFNGEAQPQTVDYVVEAGTRKTIDVQGAVGADKEVSIKVVSDKPIVAERPMYFEYHGLKNHSWEGGHCVLGADEPLGDWYFAEGYTGPGFEEWLCLANFEDQEATVKITYLYSQGEPLEKEYRLPGKRRVTLSVNDEAGSDRDVSVALRSDRPIVAERPMYFSYRDPGAYGWTGGHCVMGSSQAAQKWYFAEGYTGPGFEEWLCLANPGDKDAKVDITYLYQGEEARTKSYDLPASTRHTLNVNDEAGKGKELGMVISSSQPVLAERPMYFSYQNKWDGGSCVAGAAIPGNYWCLAEGYTDPNFDEHICISNPGKEKALVRIRPLFGAGEEMELEVKAGQRVTVSLAGENAVERAYSIASDRGVVVERAMYFNYMGLGGRQWDGGHCTMGATLKDIY
;
A
#
# COMPACT_ATOMS: atom_id res chain seq x y z
N MET A 1 -18.28 0.40 17.75
CA MET A 1 -17.83 0.09 16.38
C MET A 1 -18.37 -1.27 15.97
N SER A 2 -18.91 -1.41 14.76
CA SER A 2 -19.40 -2.68 14.21
C SER A 2 -18.51 -3.12 13.06
N VAL A 3 -18.12 -4.39 13.03
CA VAL A 3 -17.24 -4.97 12.01
C VAL A 3 -17.99 -6.06 11.28
N THR A 4 -18.19 -5.87 9.97
CA THR A 4 -18.88 -6.82 9.09
C THR A 4 -17.87 -7.49 8.17
N TYR A 5 -17.90 -8.83 8.14
CA TYR A 5 -17.07 -9.68 7.30
C TYR A 5 -17.91 -10.23 6.14
N LEU A 6 -17.43 -10.05 4.91
CA LEU A 6 -17.94 -10.73 3.72
C LEU A 6 -17.01 -11.89 3.35
N PHE A 7 -17.58 -12.93 2.76
CA PHE A 7 -16.87 -14.16 2.40
C PHE A 7 -17.03 -14.48 0.91
N ASN A 8 -16.13 -15.33 0.40
CA ASN A 8 -16.32 -15.98 -0.90
C ASN A 8 -17.48 -17.00 -0.83
N GLY A 9 -18.04 -17.31 -1.99
CA GLY A 9 -19.06 -18.36 -2.14
C GLY A 9 -20.40 -17.97 -1.52
N GLU A 10 -21.06 -18.92 -0.85
CA GLU A 10 -22.44 -18.74 -0.37
C GLU A 10 -22.56 -18.34 1.11
N ALA A 11 -21.44 -18.29 1.85
CA ALA A 11 -21.44 -17.96 3.26
C ALA A 11 -22.04 -16.56 3.51
N GLN A 12 -22.92 -16.47 4.52
CA GLN A 12 -23.58 -15.22 4.87
C GLN A 12 -22.62 -14.28 5.59
N PRO A 13 -22.79 -12.95 5.43
CA PRO A 13 -22.00 -11.98 6.18
C PRO A 13 -22.10 -12.21 7.69
N GLN A 14 -21.00 -11.99 8.39
CA GLN A 14 -20.94 -12.03 9.85
C GLN A 14 -20.65 -10.63 10.38
N THR A 15 -21.34 -10.20 11.44
CA THR A 15 -21.09 -8.91 12.09
C THR A 15 -20.74 -9.14 13.56
N VAL A 16 -19.68 -8.48 14.01
CA VAL A 16 -19.23 -8.50 15.41
C VAL A 16 -19.02 -7.06 15.88
N ASP A 17 -19.53 -6.75 17.07
CA ASP A 17 -19.38 -5.43 17.66
C ASP A 17 -18.19 -5.37 18.61
N TYR A 18 -17.45 -4.27 18.53
CA TYR A 18 -16.30 -3.98 19.36
C TYR A 18 -16.39 -2.58 19.95
N VAL A 19 -15.74 -2.41 21.10
CA VAL A 19 -15.52 -1.12 21.74
C VAL A 19 -14.05 -0.75 21.55
N VAL A 20 -13.83 0.48 21.07
CA VAL A 20 -12.51 1.12 21.01
C VAL A 20 -12.62 2.36 21.87
N GLU A 21 -11.92 2.37 22.99
CA GLU A 21 -11.94 3.51 23.91
C GLU A 21 -11.15 4.68 23.31
N ALA A 22 -11.52 5.91 23.68
CA ALA A 22 -10.82 7.09 23.19
C ALA A 22 -9.32 7.05 23.55
N GLY A 23 -8.47 7.36 22.58
CA GLY A 23 -7.02 7.33 22.77
C GLY A 23 -6.45 5.92 22.96
N THR A 24 -7.11 4.89 22.42
CA THR A 24 -6.63 3.51 22.44
C THR A 24 -6.72 2.87 21.05
N ARG A 25 -6.09 1.70 20.89
CA ARG A 25 -6.26 0.82 19.74
C ARG A 25 -6.93 -0.48 20.17
N LYS A 26 -7.67 -1.09 19.24
CA LYS A 26 -8.16 -2.45 19.36
C LYS A 26 -7.64 -3.30 18.19
N THR A 27 -6.71 -4.19 18.48
CA THR A 27 -6.29 -5.24 17.53
C THR A 27 -7.35 -6.35 17.53
N ILE A 28 -7.85 -6.71 16.35
CA ILE A 28 -8.87 -7.74 16.16
C ILE A 28 -8.22 -8.97 15.53
N ASP A 29 -8.26 -10.10 16.22
CA ASP A 29 -7.96 -11.41 15.64
C ASP A 29 -9.13 -11.82 14.73
N VAL A 30 -8.93 -11.61 13.42
CA VAL A 30 -9.94 -11.91 12.40
C VAL A 30 -10.20 -13.42 12.33
N GLN A 31 -9.16 -14.25 12.41
CA GLN A 31 -9.33 -15.71 12.38
C GLN A 31 -10.11 -16.20 13.60
N GLY A 32 -9.80 -15.66 14.78
CA GLY A 32 -10.58 -15.94 15.99
C GLY A 32 -12.05 -15.48 15.90
N ALA A 33 -12.33 -14.42 15.13
CA ALA A 33 -13.68 -13.90 14.96
C ALA A 33 -14.53 -14.73 13.98
N VAL A 34 -13.98 -15.13 12.82
CA VAL A 34 -14.77 -15.78 11.74
C VAL A 34 -14.44 -17.26 11.50
N GLY A 35 -13.42 -17.79 12.17
CA GLY A 35 -12.89 -19.13 11.97
C GLY A 35 -11.76 -19.20 10.94
N ALA A 36 -11.05 -20.34 10.93
CA ALA A 36 -9.99 -20.63 9.98
C ALA A 36 -10.53 -20.89 8.56
N ASP A 37 -9.62 -20.85 7.59
CA ASP A 37 -9.88 -21.15 6.17
C ASP A 37 -10.98 -20.28 5.53
N LYS A 38 -11.01 -19.01 5.94
CA LYS A 38 -11.91 -17.98 5.39
C LYS A 38 -11.09 -16.87 4.74
N GLU A 39 -11.38 -16.59 3.48
CA GLU A 39 -11.02 -15.31 2.89
C GLU A 39 -12.09 -14.27 3.23
N VAL A 40 -11.67 -13.07 3.63
CA VAL A 40 -12.58 -12.03 4.12
C VAL A 40 -12.33 -10.67 3.50
N SER A 41 -13.41 -9.90 3.40
CA SER A 41 -13.39 -8.45 3.20
C SER A 41 -14.15 -7.81 4.36
N ILE A 42 -13.64 -6.69 4.86
CA ILE A 42 -14.06 -6.14 6.14
C ILE A 42 -14.65 -4.75 5.92
N LYS A 43 -15.83 -4.50 6.50
CA LYS A 43 -16.40 -3.16 6.65
C LYS A 43 -16.43 -2.81 8.11
N VAL A 44 -15.84 -1.68 8.47
CA VAL A 44 -15.86 -1.15 9.84
C VAL A 44 -16.76 0.09 9.85
N VAL A 45 -17.73 0.11 10.75
CA VAL A 45 -18.61 1.27 10.97
C VAL A 45 -18.47 1.72 12.41
N SER A 46 -18.27 3.02 12.62
CA SER A 46 -18.10 3.60 13.94
C SER A 46 -18.98 4.85 14.08
N ASP A 47 -19.44 5.11 15.30
CA ASP A 47 -20.15 6.34 15.67
C ASP A 47 -19.19 7.51 15.96
N LYS A 48 -17.89 7.23 15.93
CA LYS A 48 -16.78 8.18 16.07
C LYS A 48 -15.77 7.97 14.94
N PRO A 49 -15.02 9.01 14.55
CA PRO A 49 -13.91 8.88 13.62
C PRO A 49 -12.89 7.85 14.12
N ILE A 50 -12.47 6.97 13.22
CA ILE A 50 -11.45 5.95 13.46
C ILE A 50 -10.57 5.85 12.22
N VAL A 51 -9.36 5.32 12.39
CA VAL A 51 -8.51 4.86 11.28
C VAL A 51 -8.39 3.35 11.42
N ALA A 52 -8.61 2.63 10.33
CA ALA A 52 -8.53 1.17 10.29
C ALA A 52 -7.44 0.73 9.31
N GLU A 53 -6.40 0.11 9.85
CA GLU A 53 -5.36 -0.56 9.09
C GLU A 53 -5.45 -2.07 9.33
N ARG A 54 -5.11 -2.87 8.33
CA ARG A 54 -5.19 -4.33 8.38
C ARG A 54 -3.80 -4.94 8.20
N PRO A 55 -3.07 -5.19 9.30
CA PRO A 55 -1.88 -6.02 9.24
C PRO A 55 -2.25 -7.49 9.02
N MET A 56 -1.43 -8.18 8.24
CA MET A 56 -1.55 -9.60 7.96
C MET A 56 -0.15 -10.22 7.96
N TYR A 57 -0.03 -11.40 8.57
CA TYR A 57 1.18 -12.22 8.58
C TYR A 57 0.78 -13.61 8.10
N PHE A 58 1.53 -14.19 7.17
CA PHE A 58 1.06 -15.35 6.43
C PHE A 58 2.19 -16.29 6.03
N GLU A 59 1.82 -17.57 5.94
CA GLU A 59 2.46 -18.52 5.02
C GLU A 59 1.47 -18.67 3.86
N TYR A 60 1.84 -18.10 2.72
CA TYR A 60 1.05 -18.11 1.52
C TYR A 60 1.27 -19.42 0.77
N HIS A 61 0.19 -20.15 0.54
CA HIS A 61 0.19 -21.35 -0.29
C HIS A 61 -0.48 -21.04 -1.62
N GLY A 62 0.34 -20.83 -2.64
CA GLY A 62 -0.07 -20.26 -3.91
C GLY A 62 -0.35 -21.25 -5.03
N LEU A 63 -0.42 -20.69 -6.23
CA LEU A 63 -0.43 -21.44 -7.47
C LEU A 63 0.84 -22.33 -7.51
N LYS A 64 0.72 -23.52 -8.11
CA LYS A 64 1.86 -24.44 -8.32
C LYS A 64 2.58 -24.90 -7.04
N ASN A 65 1.90 -24.93 -5.89
CA ASN A 65 2.44 -25.33 -4.59
C ASN A 65 3.57 -24.42 -4.08
N HIS A 66 3.60 -23.15 -4.49
CA HIS A 66 4.50 -22.18 -3.86
C HIS A 66 4.16 -22.03 -2.37
N SER A 67 5.20 -21.82 -1.56
CA SER A 67 5.09 -21.51 -0.14
C SER A 67 5.98 -20.31 0.15
N TRP A 68 5.37 -19.16 0.43
CA TRP A 68 6.09 -17.92 0.72
C TRP A 68 5.62 -17.33 2.02
N GLU A 69 6.56 -16.89 2.85
CA GLU A 69 6.24 -16.24 4.12
C GLU A 69 6.32 -14.73 3.97
N GLY A 70 5.61 -14.00 4.83
CA GLY A 70 5.71 -12.56 4.86
C GLY A 70 4.69 -11.92 5.78
N GLY A 71 4.67 -10.59 5.75
CA GLY A 71 3.60 -9.80 6.32
C GLY A 71 3.47 -8.46 5.62
N HIS A 72 2.26 -7.92 5.61
CA HIS A 72 1.96 -6.60 5.05
C HIS A 72 0.87 -5.90 5.85
N CYS A 73 0.75 -4.59 5.65
CA CYS A 73 -0.35 -3.79 6.18
C CYS A 73 -0.94 -2.88 5.10
N VAL A 74 -2.24 -2.60 5.20
CA VAL A 74 -2.95 -1.71 4.27
C VAL A 74 -3.98 -0.87 5.03
N LEU A 75 -4.12 0.39 4.63
CA LEU A 75 -5.19 1.27 5.09
C LEU A 75 -6.51 0.91 4.38
N GLY A 76 -7.61 0.88 5.13
CA GLY A 76 -8.94 0.68 4.56
C GLY A 76 -9.39 1.85 3.68
N ALA A 77 -10.24 1.58 2.68
CA ALA A 77 -10.95 2.63 1.96
C ALA A 77 -11.99 3.30 2.88
N ASP A 78 -12.16 4.61 2.71
CA ASP A 78 -13.17 5.41 3.41
C ASP A 78 -14.59 5.14 2.88
N GLU A 79 -14.72 4.84 1.59
CA GLU A 79 -16.00 4.51 0.97
C GLU A 79 -15.85 3.48 -0.19
N PRO A 80 -16.91 2.70 -0.48
CA PRO A 80 -17.00 1.95 -1.74
C PRO A 80 -17.16 2.91 -2.94
N LEU A 81 -16.52 2.60 -4.06
CA LEU A 81 -16.50 3.44 -5.26
C LEU A 81 -16.85 2.63 -6.52
N GLY A 82 -17.24 3.36 -7.57
CA GLY A 82 -17.49 2.80 -8.89
C GLY A 82 -16.22 2.57 -9.71
N ASP A 83 -15.13 3.29 -9.43
CA ASP A 83 -13.87 3.16 -10.17
C ASP A 83 -12.72 2.89 -9.19
N TRP A 84 -11.82 1.97 -9.57
CA TRP A 84 -10.64 1.60 -8.80
C TRP A 84 -9.45 1.35 -9.73
N TYR A 85 -8.25 1.73 -9.28
CA TYR A 85 -7.07 1.71 -10.13
C TYR A 85 -5.83 1.20 -9.40
N PHE A 86 -4.98 0.46 -10.12
CA PHE A 86 -3.72 -0.10 -9.63
C PHE A 86 -2.62 0.07 -10.69
N ALA A 87 -1.51 0.71 -10.34
CA ALA A 87 -0.40 0.95 -11.28
C ALA A 87 0.65 -0.17 -11.27
N GLU A 88 0.90 -0.79 -10.12
CA GLU A 88 1.80 -1.94 -10.02
C GLU A 88 1.07 -3.24 -10.35
N GLY A 89 1.82 -4.18 -10.90
CA GLY A 89 1.37 -5.53 -11.19
C GLY A 89 2.35 -6.30 -12.09
N TYR A 90 2.53 -7.57 -11.80
CA TYR A 90 3.45 -8.45 -12.54
C TYR A 90 3.02 -9.92 -12.40
N THR A 91 2.91 -10.60 -13.54
CA THR A 91 2.41 -11.98 -13.66
C THR A 91 3.50 -12.97 -14.11
N GLY A 92 4.76 -12.55 -14.06
CA GLY A 92 5.90 -13.38 -14.44
C GLY A 92 6.41 -14.29 -13.33
N PRO A 93 7.52 -14.99 -13.60
CA PRO A 93 8.09 -15.97 -12.66
C PRO A 93 8.34 -15.37 -11.27
N GLY A 94 7.96 -16.12 -10.23
CA GLY A 94 8.16 -15.72 -8.85
C GLY A 94 7.09 -14.78 -8.28
N PHE A 95 6.01 -14.50 -9.01
CA PHE A 95 4.94 -13.60 -8.59
C PHE A 95 3.54 -14.17 -8.79
N GLU A 96 2.69 -13.94 -7.80
CA GLU A 96 1.26 -14.23 -7.87
C GLU A 96 0.46 -13.02 -7.41
N GLU A 97 -0.34 -12.51 -8.33
CA GLU A 97 -1.14 -11.31 -8.14
C GLU A 97 -2.63 -11.66 -8.12
N TRP A 98 -3.33 -11.07 -7.18
CA TRP A 98 -4.75 -11.26 -6.99
C TRP A 98 -5.48 -9.93 -6.99
N LEU A 99 -6.74 -9.94 -7.42
CA LEU A 99 -7.65 -8.82 -7.27
C LEU A 99 -8.83 -9.25 -6.39
N CYS A 100 -8.94 -8.63 -5.22
CA CYS A 100 -9.99 -8.87 -4.23
C CYS A 100 -11.07 -7.80 -4.35
N LEU A 101 -12.27 -8.19 -4.74
CA LEU A 101 -13.42 -7.30 -4.93
C LEU A 101 -14.48 -7.58 -3.87
N ALA A 102 -15.03 -6.55 -3.23
CA ALA A 102 -16.06 -6.68 -2.23
C ALA A 102 -17.27 -5.80 -2.54
N ASN A 103 -18.46 -6.41 -2.55
CA ASN A 103 -19.73 -5.73 -2.70
C ASN A 103 -20.51 -5.82 -1.39
N PHE A 104 -20.57 -4.70 -0.67
CA PHE A 104 -21.30 -4.59 0.59
C PHE A 104 -22.78 -4.24 0.40
N GLU A 105 -23.23 -3.97 -0.83
CA GLU A 105 -24.64 -3.75 -1.17
C GLU A 105 -25.39 -5.09 -1.34
N ASP A 106 -26.73 -5.02 -1.35
CA ASP A 106 -27.60 -6.18 -1.57
C ASP A 106 -27.69 -6.60 -3.04
N GLN A 107 -27.47 -5.68 -3.97
CA GLN A 107 -27.62 -5.91 -5.41
C GLN A 107 -26.30 -6.38 -6.02
N GLU A 108 -26.39 -7.26 -7.02
CA GLU A 108 -25.24 -7.64 -7.85
C GLU A 108 -24.70 -6.42 -8.61
N ALA A 109 -23.38 -6.33 -8.67
CA ALA A 109 -22.63 -5.35 -9.45
C ALA A 109 -22.02 -6.02 -10.70
N THR A 110 -22.00 -5.29 -11.81
CA THR A 110 -21.26 -5.65 -13.02
C THR A 110 -19.96 -4.86 -13.05
N VAL A 111 -18.84 -5.58 -13.07
CA VAL A 111 -17.50 -5.01 -12.97
C VAL A 111 -16.76 -5.25 -14.28
N LYS A 112 -16.40 -4.16 -14.97
CA LYS A 112 -15.50 -4.18 -16.12
C LYS A 112 -14.07 -3.91 -15.65
N ILE A 113 -13.16 -4.81 -15.99
CA ILE A 113 -11.73 -4.72 -15.68
C ILE A 113 -10.96 -4.57 -16.98
N THR A 114 -10.12 -3.56 -17.06
CA THR A 114 -9.17 -3.31 -18.15
C THR A 114 -7.76 -3.53 -17.63
N TYR A 115 -7.08 -4.55 -18.15
CA TYR A 115 -5.67 -4.83 -17.91
C TYR A 115 -4.83 -4.06 -18.92
N LEU A 116 -3.96 -3.18 -18.44
CA LEU A 116 -3.02 -2.39 -19.25
C LEU A 116 -1.65 -3.07 -19.22
N TYR A 117 -0.97 -3.08 -20.36
CA TYR A 117 0.34 -3.71 -20.52
C TYR A 117 1.40 -2.69 -20.91
N SER A 118 2.67 -3.04 -20.69
CA SER A 118 3.80 -2.25 -21.19
C SER A 118 3.92 -2.33 -22.72
N GLN A 119 3.44 -3.43 -23.31
CA GLN A 119 3.36 -3.63 -24.76
C GLN A 119 2.10 -4.44 -25.14
N GLY A 120 1.51 -4.09 -26.29
CA GLY A 120 0.31 -4.72 -26.81
C GLY A 120 -0.98 -4.02 -26.38
N GLU A 121 -2.10 -4.50 -26.91
CA GLU A 121 -3.42 -3.92 -26.64
C GLU A 121 -3.91 -4.28 -25.23
N PRO A 122 -4.63 -3.37 -24.54
CA PRO A 122 -5.32 -3.68 -23.31
C PRO A 122 -6.27 -4.87 -23.44
N LEU A 123 -6.40 -5.64 -22.36
CA LEU A 123 -7.38 -6.73 -22.25
C LEU A 123 -8.54 -6.28 -21.39
N GLU A 124 -9.76 -6.34 -21.93
CA GLU A 124 -10.98 -6.04 -21.17
C GLU A 124 -11.74 -7.32 -20.82
N LYS A 125 -12.20 -7.42 -19.58
CA LYS A 125 -13.05 -8.50 -19.08
C LYS A 125 -14.18 -7.96 -18.22
N GLU A 126 -15.27 -8.70 -18.15
CA GLU A 126 -16.45 -8.36 -17.36
C GLU A 126 -16.75 -9.48 -16.36
N TYR A 127 -17.06 -9.10 -15.13
CA TYR A 127 -17.35 -9.99 -14.02
C TYR A 127 -18.64 -9.58 -13.32
N ARG A 128 -19.35 -10.57 -12.78
CA ARG A 128 -20.48 -10.36 -11.87
C ARG A 128 -20.00 -10.48 -10.44
N LEU A 129 -20.30 -9.48 -9.63
CA LEU A 129 -19.99 -9.46 -8.21
C LEU A 129 -21.30 -9.47 -7.41
N PRO A 130 -21.71 -10.64 -6.89
CA PRO A 130 -22.96 -10.76 -6.15
C PRO A 130 -23.02 -9.82 -4.94
N GLY A 131 -24.24 -9.40 -4.58
CA GLY A 131 -24.47 -8.60 -3.39
C GLY A 131 -24.05 -9.31 -2.11
N LYS A 132 -23.52 -8.57 -1.15
CA LYS A 132 -23.03 -9.08 0.15
C LYS A 132 -22.01 -10.20 -0.01
N ARG A 133 -21.13 -10.10 -1.01
CA ARG A 133 -20.07 -11.08 -1.28
C ARG A 133 -18.75 -10.40 -1.58
N ARG A 134 -17.69 -11.18 -1.45
CA ARG A 134 -16.40 -10.88 -2.08
C ARG A 134 -16.10 -11.91 -3.16
N VAL A 135 -15.25 -11.52 -4.10
CA VAL A 135 -14.71 -12.36 -5.16
C VAL A 135 -13.21 -12.09 -5.24
N THR A 136 -12.42 -13.15 -5.31
CA THR A 136 -10.96 -13.09 -5.55
C THR A 136 -10.68 -13.59 -6.95
N LEU A 137 -9.98 -12.79 -7.76
CA LEU A 137 -9.59 -13.12 -9.13
C LEU A 137 -8.07 -13.31 -9.18
N SER A 138 -7.58 -14.37 -9.84
CA SER A 138 -6.15 -14.53 -10.12
C SER A 138 -5.77 -13.67 -11.31
N VAL A 139 -4.96 -12.63 -11.12
CA VAL A 139 -4.50 -11.79 -12.24
C VAL A 139 -3.58 -12.59 -13.17
N ASN A 140 -2.80 -13.54 -12.64
CA ASN A 140 -1.97 -14.44 -13.47
C ASN A 140 -2.80 -15.26 -14.48
N ASP A 141 -3.97 -15.77 -14.07
CA ASP A 141 -4.86 -16.52 -14.96
C ASP A 141 -5.63 -15.58 -15.91
N GLU A 142 -5.97 -14.38 -15.45
CA GLU A 142 -6.84 -13.47 -16.18
C GLU A 142 -6.09 -12.61 -17.21
N ALA A 143 -4.92 -12.06 -16.86
CA ALA A 143 -4.17 -11.11 -17.67
C ALA A 143 -3.10 -11.76 -18.57
N GLY A 144 -2.89 -13.07 -18.44
CA GLY A 144 -1.83 -13.82 -19.11
C GLY A 144 -0.51 -13.83 -18.33
N SER A 145 0.37 -14.78 -18.65
CA SER A 145 1.64 -14.98 -17.94
C SER A 145 2.76 -14.06 -18.42
N ASP A 146 3.70 -13.76 -17.53
CA ASP A 146 4.95 -13.04 -17.81
C ASP A 146 4.75 -11.65 -18.42
N ARG A 147 3.89 -10.87 -17.75
CA ARG A 147 3.56 -9.50 -18.13
C ARG A 147 3.63 -8.56 -16.95
N ASP A 148 4.17 -7.36 -17.17
CA ASP A 148 3.81 -6.23 -16.33
C ASP A 148 2.35 -5.86 -16.62
N VAL A 149 1.57 -5.69 -15.57
CA VAL A 149 0.13 -5.45 -15.67
C VAL A 149 -0.28 -4.31 -14.74
N SER A 150 -1.20 -3.47 -15.19
CA SER A 150 -1.90 -2.50 -14.36
C SER A 150 -3.38 -2.70 -14.55
N VAL A 151 -4.17 -2.33 -13.56
CA VAL A 151 -5.61 -2.58 -13.57
C VAL A 151 -6.36 -1.26 -13.48
N ALA A 152 -7.27 -1.04 -14.42
CA ALA A 152 -8.32 -0.04 -14.33
C ALA A 152 -9.66 -0.78 -14.24
N LEU A 153 -10.41 -0.53 -13.17
CA LEU A 153 -11.68 -1.19 -12.89
C LEU A 153 -12.79 -0.15 -12.88
N ARG A 154 -13.93 -0.51 -13.47
CA ARG A 154 -15.19 0.22 -13.41
C ARG A 154 -16.34 -0.70 -13.07
N SER A 155 -17.15 -0.31 -12.11
CA SER A 155 -18.32 -1.01 -11.60
C SER A 155 -19.56 -0.16 -11.80
N ASP A 156 -20.69 -0.80 -12.12
CA ASP A 156 -22.00 -0.13 -12.19
C ASP A 156 -22.61 0.18 -10.81
N ARG A 157 -21.99 -0.34 -9.75
CA ARG A 157 -22.34 -0.10 -8.33
C ARG A 157 -21.10 0.15 -7.47
N PRO A 158 -21.23 0.83 -6.32
CA PRO A 158 -20.13 1.01 -5.37
C PRO A 158 -19.61 -0.33 -4.84
N ILE A 159 -18.31 -0.57 -5.01
CA ILE A 159 -17.59 -1.75 -4.50
C ILE A 159 -16.27 -1.32 -3.86
N VAL A 160 -15.55 -2.23 -3.21
CA VAL A 160 -14.17 -2.01 -2.75
C VAL A 160 -13.25 -2.96 -3.50
N ALA A 161 -12.06 -2.49 -3.88
CA ALA A 161 -11.05 -3.31 -4.55
C ALA A 161 -9.69 -3.18 -3.86
N GLU A 162 -9.09 -4.32 -3.54
CA GLU A 162 -7.72 -4.45 -3.03
C GLU A 162 -6.91 -5.38 -3.93
N ARG A 163 -5.60 -5.14 -4.04
CA ARG A 163 -4.68 -5.99 -4.83
C ARG A 163 -3.56 -6.51 -3.93
N PRO A 164 -3.68 -7.75 -3.40
CA PRO A 164 -2.55 -8.44 -2.82
C PRO A 164 -1.67 -9.10 -3.89
N MET A 165 -0.37 -9.13 -3.63
CA MET A 165 0.62 -9.83 -4.43
C MET A 165 1.56 -10.58 -3.49
N TYR A 166 1.90 -11.80 -3.86
CA TYR A 166 2.83 -12.66 -3.14
C TYR A 166 3.98 -13.06 -4.06
N PHE A 167 5.18 -13.20 -3.52
CA PHE A 167 6.36 -13.40 -4.35
C PHE A 167 7.49 -14.17 -3.67
N SER A 168 8.33 -14.74 -4.51
CA SER A 168 9.74 -15.02 -4.25
C SER A 168 10.56 -14.17 -5.22
N TYR A 169 10.92 -12.98 -4.78
CA TYR A 169 11.57 -11.96 -5.59
C TYR A 169 12.94 -12.43 -6.09
N ARG A 170 13.11 -12.40 -7.42
CA ARG A 170 14.30 -12.89 -8.13
C ARG A 170 14.70 -14.30 -7.66
N ASP A 171 13.79 -15.26 -7.92
CA ASP A 171 13.86 -16.75 -7.95
C ASP A 171 15.03 -17.41 -7.16
N PRO A 172 14.85 -18.55 -6.47
CA PRO A 172 15.91 -19.16 -5.64
C PRO A 172 17.23 -19.34 -6.41
N GLY A 173 18.23 -18.51 -6.09
CA GLY A 173 19.53 -18.49 -6.78
C GLY A 173 20.13 -17.10 -7.05
N ALA A 174 19.33 -16.03 -7.00
CA ALA A 174 19.83 -14.65 -7.06
C ALA A 174 19.72 -13.94 -5.69
N TYR A 175 18.49 -13.67 -5.24
CA TYR A 175 18.21 -13.10 -3.91
C TYR A 175 17.24 -13.98 -3.12
N GLY A 176 16.16 -14.45 -3.75
CA GLY A 176 15.20 -15.36 -3.13
C GLY A 176 14.42 -14.75 -1.95
N TRP A 177 14.15 -13.44 -1.99
CA TRP A 177 13.39 -12.76 -0.93
C TRP A 177 11.93 -13.12 -1.03
N THR A 178 11.37 -13.76 -0.01
CA THR A 178 9.94 -14.09 0.02
C THR A 178 9.15 -12.96 0.64
N GLY A 179 7.88 -12.84 0.25
CA GLY A 179 7.02 -11.84 0.85
C GLY A 179 5.69 -11.72 0.15
N GLY A 180 5.00 -10.65 0.52
CA GLY A 180 3.81 -10.20 -0.17
C GLY A 180 3.45 -8.80 0.30
N HIS A 181 2.75 -8.06 -0.54
CA HIS A 181 2.27 -6.72 -0.23
C HIS A 181 0.85 -6.54 -0.73
N CYS A 182 0.12 -5.60 -0.16
CA CYS A 182 -1.25 -5.30 -0.54
C CYS A 182 -1.46 -3.80 -0.63
N VAL A 183 -2.23 -3.36 -1.61
CA VAL A 183 -2.68 -1.97 -1.73
C VAL A 183 -4.19 -1.89 -1.87
N MET A 184 -4.78 -0.87 -1.27
CA MET A 184 -6.12 -0.41 -1.62
C MET A 184 -6.05 0.27 -2.98
N GLY A 185 -7.02 0.05 -3.85
CA GLY A 185 -7.03 0.71 -5.15
C GLY A 185 -7.07 2.23 -5.00
N SER A 186 -6.48 2.94 -5.95
CA SER A 186 -6.67 4.39 -6.05
C SER A 186 -8.10 4.69 -6.54
N SER A 187 -8.73 5.73 -5.99
CA SER A 187 -10.08 6.17 -6.36
C SER A 187 -10.14 6.93 -7.69
N GLN A 188 -8.99 7.43 -8.17
CA GLN A 188 -8.88 8.19 -9.39
C GLN A 188 -7.45 8.19 -9.95
N ALA A 189 -7.33 8.42 -11.25
CA ALA A 189 -6.08 8.87 -11.85
C ALA A 189 -5.84 10.37 -11.53
N ALA A 190 -4.59 10.77 -11.37
CA ALA A 190 -4.22 12.14 -11.02
C ALA A 190 -3.04 12.65 -11.87
N GLN A 191 -2.96 13.97 -12.01
CA GLN A 191 -1.81 14.61 -12.66
C GLN A 191 -0.62 14.79 -11.72
N LYS A 192 -0.81 14.54 -10.42
CA LYS A 192 0.27 14.58 -9.44
C LYS A 192 0.18 13.42 -8.46
N TRP A 193 1.33 12.86 -8.14
CA TRP A 193 1.50 11.84 -7.12
C TRP A 193 2.73 12.15 -6.28
N TYR A 194 2.67 11.78 -5.01
CA TYR A 194 3.72 12.07 -4.05
C TYR A 194 4.04 10.85 -3.19
N PHE A 195 5.33 10.64 -2.95
CA PHE A 195 5.85 9.54 -2.13
C PHE A 195 6.84 10.08 -1.09
N ALA A 196 6.78 9.57 0.14
CA ALA A 196 7.59 10.04 1.26
C ALA A 196 8.73 9.11 1.67
N GLU A 197 8.54 7.80 1.55
CA GLU A 197 9.62 6.81 1.70
C GLU A 197 10.31 6.56 0.33
N GLY A 198 11.49 5.95 0.39
CA GLY A 198 12.28 5.53 -0.76
C GLY A 198 13.72 5.30 -0.31
N TYR A 199 14.30 4.18 -0.72
CA TYR A 199 15.67 3.82 -0.40
C TYR A 199 16.28 2.92 -1.48
N THR A 200 17.36 3.40 -2.11
CA THR A 200 18.09 2.68 -3.17
C THR A 200 19.43 2.13 -2.69
N GLY A 201 19.59 1.95 -1.38
CA GLY A 201 20.80 1.42 -0.78
C GLY A 201 20.90 -0.10 -0.79
N PRO A 202 21.97 -0.65 -0.17
CA PRO A 202 22.17 -2.09 -0.10
C PRO A 202 20.97 -2.82 0.49
N GLY A 203 20.57 -3.92 -0.15
CA GLY A 203 19.45 -4.75 0.31
C GLY A 203 18.07 -4.25 -0.11
N PHE A 204 17.97 -3.27 -1.01
CA PHE A 204 16.70 -2.73 -1.50
C PHE A 204 16.66 -2.59 -3.03
N GLU A 205 15.54 -2.96 -3.62
CA GLU A 205 15.17 -2.64 -4.99
C GLU A 205 13.83 -1.92 -5.00
N GLU A 206 13.85 -0.64 -5.38
CA GLU A 206 12.70 0.24 -5.46
C GLU A 206 12.30 0.42 -6.93
N TRP A 207 11.00 0.32 -7.19
CA TRP A 207 10.46 0.58 -8.51
C TRP A 207 9.37 1.64 -8.44
N LEU A 208 9.17 2.35 -9.55
CA LEU A 208 8.03 3.22 -9.74
C LEU A 208 7.22 2.71 -10.92
N CYS A 209 5.95 2.44 -10.66
CA CYS A 209 5.03 1.89 -11.62
C CYS A 209 3.99 2.94 -11.97
N LEU A 210 3.93 3.28 -13.26
CA LEU A 210 3.05 4.28 -13.82
C LEU A 210 2.08 3.61 -14.78
N ALA A 211 0.82 4.04 -14.77
CA ALA A 211 -0.16 3.61 -15.75
C ALA A 211 -0.99 4.77 -16.27
N ASN A 212 -1.23 4.78 -17.58
CA ASN A 212 -2.06 5.75 -18.25
C ASN A 212 -3.32 5.05 -18.75
N PRO A 213 -4.42 5.07 -17.97
CA PRO A 213 -5.69 4.49 -18.40
C PRO A 213 -6.42 5.37 -19.44
N GLY A 214 -5.88 6.55 -19.77
CA GLY A 214 -6.47 7.48 -20.72
C GLY A 214 -6.23 7.13 -22.18
N ASP A 215 -6.87 7.89 -23.05
CA ASP A 215 -6.82 7.79 -24.51
C ASP A 215 -5.80 8.74 -25.16
N LYS A 216 -4.99 9.43 -24.34
CA LYS A 216 -3.96 10.37 -24.79
C LYS A 216 -2.62 10.08 -24.12
N ASP A 217 -1.55 10.25 -24.87
CA ASP A 217 -0.19 10.17 -24.35
C ASP A 217 0.02 11.22 -23.26
N ALA A 218 0.68 10.79 -22.19
CA ALA A 218 1.06 11.62 -21.07
C ALA A 218 2.56 11.90 -21.13
N LYS A 219 2.96 13.13 -20.81
CA LYS A 219 4.35 13.47 -20.51
C LYS A 219 4.48 13.55 -19.01
N VAL A 220 5.34 12.72 -18.43
CA VAL A 220 5.49 12.54 -17.00
C VAL A 220 6.87 13.01 -16.55
N ASP A 221 6.91 13.99 -15.67
CA ASP A 221 8.10 14.47 -14.98
C ASP A 221 8.15 13.84 -13.58
N ILE A 222 9.25 13.15 -13.27
CA ILE A 222 9.51 12.57 -11.95
C ILE A 222 10.63 13.36 -11.29
N THR A 223 10.31 14.06 -10.21
CA THR A 223 11.28 14.75 -9.36
C THR A 223 11.61 13.90 -8.14
N TYR A 224 12.86 13.46 -8.04
CA TYR A 224 13.41 12.75 -6.89
C TYR A 224 13.86 13.76 -5.82
N LEU A 225 13.28 13.65 -4.63
CA LEU A 225 13.55 14.50 -3.46
C LEU A 225 14.51 13.77 -2.52
N TYR A 226 15.81 13.99 -2.70
CA TYR A 226 16.84 13.33 -1.90
C TYR A 226 16.96 13.93 -0.50
N GLN A 227 17.32 13.10 0.48
CA GLN A 227 17.70 13.59 1.80
C GLN A 227 19.09 14.21 1.78
N GLY A 228 19.18 15.53 1.99
CA GLY A 228 20.45 16.26 2.11
C GLY A 228 21.12 16.61 0.78
N GLU A 229 20.49 16.32 -0.36
CA GLU A 229 20.99 16.63 -1.71
C GLU A 229 19.93 17.37 -2.54
N GLU A 230 20.36 18.10 -3.57
CA GLU A 230 19.43 18.80 -4.47
C GLU A 230 18.54 17.81 -5.24
N ALA A 231 17.26 18.16 -5.37
CA ALA A 231 16.29 17.38 -6.13
C ALA A 231 16.66 17.30 -7.62
N ARG A 232 16.34 16.17 -8.26
CA ARG A 232 16.58 15.96 -9.69
C ARG A 232 15.32 15.53 -10.39
N THR A 233 15.10 16.02 -11.61
CA THR A 233 13.92 15.68 -12.41
C THR A 233 14.31 14.94 -13.68
N LYS A 234 13.54 13.92 -14.02
CA LYS A 234 13.60 13.20 -15.29
C LYS A 234 12.22 13.18 -15.95
N SER A 235 12.19 13.21 -17.28
CA SER A 235 10.95 13.23 -18.06
C SER A 235 10.80 11.97 -18.89
N TYR A 236 9.58 11.45 -18.98
CA TYR A 236 9.24 10.24 -19.72
C TYR A 236 7.95 10.47 -20.52
N ASP A 237 7.85 9.80 -21.66
CA ASP A 237 6.60 9.68 -22.39
C ASP A 237 5.90 8.40 -21.95
N LEU A 238 4.62 8.52 -21.61
CA LEU A 238 3.75 7.41 -21.20
C LEU A 238 2.55 7.35 -22.15
N PRO A 239 2.60 6.48 -23.17
CA PRO A 239 1.55 6.40 -24.18
C PRO A 239 0.16 6.11 -23.61
N ALA A 240 -0.88 6.48 -24.34
CA ALA A 240 -2.26 6.18 -24.01
C ALA A 240 -2.48 4.67 -23.79
N SER A 241 -3.29 4.30 -22.79
CA SER A 241 -3.68 2.91 -22.52
C SER A 241 -2.50 1.94 -22.32
N THR A 242 -1.41 2.44 -21.73
CA THR A 242 -0.21 1.64 -21.42
C THR A 242 0.24 1.84 -19.98
N ARG A 243 1.24 1.07 -19.58
CA ARG A 243 1.96 1.23 -18.31
C ARG A 243 3.47 1.24 -18.52
N HIS A 244 4.20 1.71 -17.50
CA HIS A 244 5.65 1.72 -17.48
C HIS A 244 6.17 1.48 -16.06
N THR A 245 7.18 0.61 -15.93
CA THR A 245 7.89 0.35 -14.67
C THR A 245 9.31 0.89 -14.79
N LEU A 246 9.73 1.69 -13.81
CA LEU A 246 11.07 2.28 -13.73
C LEU A 246 11.83 1.71 -12.53
N ASN A 247 13.10 1.33 -12.75
CA ASN A 247 14.01 0.95 -11.65
C ASN A 247 14.54 2.20 -10.96
N VAL A 248 14.04 2.54 -9.77
CA VAL A 248 14.43 3.76 -9.07
C VAL A 248 15.90 3.71 -8.64
N ASN A 249 16.48 2.54 -8.37
CA ASN A 249 17.91 2.42 -8.04
C ASN A 249 18.80 2.91 -9.18
N ASP A 250 18.42 2.65 -10.43
CA ASP A 250 19.14 3.12 -11.61
C ASP A 250 18.80 4.57 -11.94
N GLU A 251 17.53 4.95 -11.77
CA GLU A 251 17.06 6.29 -12.12
C GLU A 251 17.55 7.37 -11.16
N ALA A 252 17.39 7.15 -9.85
CA ALA A 252 17.75 8.11 -8.80
C ALA A 252 19.22 7.99 -8.38
N GLY A 253 19.86 6.86 -8.66
CA GLY A 253 21.21 6.50 -8.24
C GLY A 253 21.22 5.67 -6.95
N LYS A 254 22.31 4.94 -6.73
CA LYS A 254 22.47 3.99 -5.61
C LYS A 254 22.72 4.70 -4.27
N GLY A 255 22.26 4.07 -3.18
CA GLY A 255 22.56 4.51 -1.81
C GLY A 255 21.86 5.79 -1.41
N LYS A 256 20.67 6.05 -1.95
CA LYS A 256 19.91 7.27 -1.69
C LYS A 256 18.71 6.98 -0.80
N GLU A 257 18.46 7.89 0.13
CA GLU A 257 17.16 8.04 0.80
C GLU A 257 16.40 9.13 0.05
N LEU A 258 15.20 8.83 -0.45
CA LEU A 258 14.48 9.73 -1.34
C LEU A 258 12.97 9.64 -1.21
N GLY A 259 12.28 10.69 -1.64
CA GLY A 259 10.86 10.68 -1.96
C GLY A 259 10.68 11.07 -3.43
N MET A 260 9.45 11.06 -3.93
CA MET A 260 9.18 11.38 -5.33
C MET A 260 7.99 12.33 -5.48
N VAL A 261 8.08 13.22 -6.46
CA VAL A 261 6.95 14.00 -6.99
C VAL A 261 6.80 13.66 -8.45
N ILE A 262 5.65 13.11 -8.81
CA ILE A 262 5.30 12.79 -10.18
C ILE A 262 4.37 13.90 -10.65
N SER A 263 4.65 14.51 -11.79
CA SER A 263 3.81 15.51 -12.45
C SER A 263 3.55 15.07 -13.88
N SER A 264 2.29 15.04 -14.31
CA SER A 264 1.90 14.52 -15.60
C SER A 264 0.99 15.48 -16.36
N SER A 265 1.12 15.52 -17.69
CA SER A 265 0.24 16.30 -18.57
C SER A 265 -1.18 15.74 -18.68
N GLN A 266 -1.37 14.44 -18.40
CA GLN A 266 -2.67 13.76 -18.30
C GLN A 266 -2.82 13.06 -16.94
N PRO A 267 -4.04 12.78 -16.48
CA PRO A 267 -4.24 11.90 -15.32
C PRO A 267 -3.59 10.53 -15.55
N VAL A 268 -2.71 10.13 -14.64
CA VAL A 268 -2.02 8.84 -14.62
C VAL A 268 -2.16 8.22 -13.24
N LEU A 269 -1.70 6.99 -13.08
CA LEU A 269 -1.61 6.25 -11.82
C LEU A 269 -0.15 6.12 -11.43
N ALA A 270 0.13 6.05 -10.13
CA ALA A 270 1.48 5.80 -9.62
C ALA A 270 1.45 4.93 -8.37
N GLU A 271 2.19 3.83 -8.38
CA GLU A 271 2.46 2.97 -7.23
C GLU A 271 3.97 2.73 -7.11
N ARG A 272 4.47 2.60 -5.88
CA ARG A 272 5.88 2.31 -5.59
C ARG A 272 5.99 0.97 -4.87
N PRO A 273 6.32 -0.12 -5.57
CA PRO A 273 6.76 -1.36 -4.93
C PRO A 273 8.24 -1.25 -4.49
N MET A 274 8.56 -1.90 -3.38
CA MET A 274 9.93 -2.11 -2.91
C MET A 274 10.10 -3.56 -2.49
N TYR A 275 11.23 -4.15 -2.85
CA TYR A 275 11.62 -5.50 -2.44
C TYR A 275 12.93 -5.41 -1.69
N PHE A 276 13.05 -6.10 -0.55
CA PHE A 276 14.19 -5.88 0.32
C PHE A 276 14.60 -7.09 1.14
N SER A 277 15.85 -7.03 1.60
CA SER A 277 16.39 -7.76 2.74
C SER A 277 17.00 -6.74 3.69
N TYR A 278 16.19 -6.29 4.64
CA TYR A 278 16.54 -5.26 5.60
C TYR A 278 17.57 -5.78 6.59
N GLN A 279 18.73 -5.09 6.66
CA GLN A 279 19.87 -5.43 7.52
C GLN A 279 20.37 -6.88 7.38
N ASN A 280 20.10 -7.55 6.25
CA ASN A 280 20.32 -8.99 6.06
C ASN A 280 19.63 -9.86 7.14
N LYS A 281 18.53 -9.36 7.71
CA LYS A 281 17.80 -9.99 8.81
C LYS A 281 16.36 -10.32 8.42
N TRP A 282 15.67 -9.38 7.77
CA TRP A 282 14.25 -9.51 7.43
C TRP A 282 14.05 -9.22 5.95
N ASP A 283 13.62 -10.22 5.20
CA ASP A 283 13.21 -10.03 3.82
C ASP A 283 11.73 -9.69 3.71
N GLY A 284 11.33 -9.22 2.54
CA GLY A 284 9.95 -8.88 2.27
C GLY A 284 9.80 -7.89 1.12
N GLY A 285 8.65 -7.24 1.09
CA GLY A 285 8.39 -6.16 0.16
C GLY A 285 7.15 -5.39 0.53
N SER A 286 7.05 -4.19 0.00
CA SER A 286 5.95 -3.27 0.22
C SER A 286 5.47 -2.70 -1.09
N CYS A 287 4.25 -2.16 -1.10
CA CYS A 287 3.75 -1.37 -2.20
C CYS A 287 2.83 -0.30 -1.64
N VAL A 288 2.92 0.92 -2.17
CA VAL A 288 2.09 2.05 -1.76
C VAL A 288 1.60 2.78 -3.00
N ALA A 289 0.32 3.13 -3.02
CA ALA A 289 -0.22 4.11 -3.97
C ALA A 289 0.17 5.52 -3.53
N GLY A 290 0.63 6.35 -4.48
CA GLY A 290 1.06 7.70 -4.16
C GLY A 290 -0.07 8.52 -3.53
N ALA A 291 0.27 9.52 -2.72
CA ALA A 291 -0.72 10.53 -2.33
C ALA A 291 -1.02 11.41 -3.56
N ALA A 292 -2.28 11.70 -3.86
CA ALA A 292 -2.63 12.64 -4.95
C ALA A 292 -2.40 14.11 -4.55
N ILE A 293 -2.41 14.41 -3.24
CA ILE A 293 -2.28 15.75 -2.68
C ILE A 293 -1.50 15.68 -1.36
N PRO A 294 -0.53 16.59 -1.10
CA PRO A 294 0.08 16.74 0.21
C PRO A 294 -0.91 17.29 1.24
N GLY A 295 -0.83 16.80 2.47
CA GLY A 295 -1.75 17.12 3.56
C GLY A 295 -1.05 17.75 4.75
N ASN A 296 -1.82 18.46 5.58
CA ASN A 296 -1.33 19.09 6.80
C ASN A 296 -1.62 18.25 8.06
N TYR A 297 -2.34 17.13 7.90
CA TYR A 297 -2.67 16.23 9.00
C TYR A 297 -2.75 14.79 8.48
N TRP A 298 -2.07 13.89 9.18
CA TRP A 298 -1.97 12.48 8.85
C TRP A 298 -2.06 11.63 10.12
N CYS A 299 -2.64 10.45 10.01
CA CYS A 299 -2.69 9.45 11.08
C CYS A 299 -2.10 8.11 10.62
N LEU A 300 -1.34 7.48 11.51
CA LEU A 300 -0.81 6.12 11.36
C LEU A 300 -1.40 5.29 12.49
N ALA A 301 -2.25 4.30 12.17
CA ALA A 301 -3.05 3.57 13.16
C ALA A 301 -2.38 2.30 13.67
N GLU A 302 -1.59 1.64 12.83
CA GLU A 302 -0.66 0.61 13.25
C GLU A 302 0.67 1.24 13.72
N GLY A 303 1.41 0.48 14.50
CA GLY A 303 2.70 0.85 15.09
C GLY A 303 3.02 -0.09 16.25
N TYR A 304 4.28 -0.49 16.37
CA TYR A 304 4.73 -1.37 17.43
C TYR A 304 6.24 -1.23 17.64
N THR A 305 6.66 -1.08 18.88
CA THR A 305 8.08 -1.12 19.24
C THR A 305 8.43 -2.41 19.94
N ASP A 306 9.56 -3.01 19.57
CA ASP A 306 10.24 -4.15 20.20
C ASP A 306 11.61 -4.29 19.50
N PRO A 307 12.64 -4.91 20.11
CA PRO A 307 13.90 -5.22 19.43
C PRO A 307 13.78 -5.97 18.08
N ASN A 308 12.63 -6.60 17.80
CA ASN A 308 12.33 -7.26 16.53
C ASN A 308 11.47 -6.43 15.57
N PHE A 309 11.33 -5.13 15.82
CA PHE A 309 10.63 -4.18 14.97
C PHE A 309 11.48 -2.93 14.75
N ASP A 310 11.66 -2.52 13.51
CA ASP A 310 12.24 -1.24 13.15
C ASP A 310 11.21 -0.43 12.35
N GLU A 311 10.64 0.58 13.01
CA GLU A 311 9.58 1.42 12.48
C GLU A 311 10.12 2.82 12.20
N HIS A 312 9.74 3.38 11.05
CA HIS A 312 10.14 4.71 10.61
C HIS A 312 8.96 5.51 10.10
N ILE A 313 8.87 6.78 10.52
CA ILE A 313 8.01 7.77 9.88
C ILE A 313 8.82 8.51 8.83
N CYS A 314 8.37 8.42 7.59
CA CYS A 314 8.97 9.08 6.43
C CYS A 314 8.10 10.28 6.05
N ILE A 315 8.71 11.47 6.02
CA ILE A 315 8.00 12.72 5.71
C ILE A 315 8.70 13.41 4.55
N SER A 316 7.94 13.70 3.49
CA SER A 316 8.41 14.45 2.34
C SER A 316 7.71 15.81 2.25
N ASN A 317 8.50 16.87 2.03
CA ASN A 317 8.01 18.21 1.78
C ASN A 317 8.21 18.57 0.30
N PRO A 318 7.19 18.38 -0.55
CA PRO A 318 7.26 18.75 -1.96
C PRO A 318 7.10 20.27 -2.19
N GLY A 319 6.91 21.05 -1.12
CA GLY A 319 6.74 22.49 -1.16
C GLY A 319 8.04 23.25 -1.43
N LYS A 320 7.89 24.55 -1.72
CA LYS A 320 9.00 25.49 -1.98
C LYS A 320 9.54 26.18 -0.73
N GLU A 321 8.90 25.96 0.41
CA GLU A 321 9.30 26.50 1.70
C GLU A 321 9.39 25.36 2.71
N LYS A 322 10.17 25.57 3.78
CA LYS A 322 10.27 24.61 4.86
C LYS A 322 8.90 24.38 5.52
N ALA A 323 8.67 23.16 5.99
CA ALA A 323 7.49 22.77 6.74
C ALA A 323 7.90 22.46 8.17
N LEU A 324 7.14 22.97 9.15
CA LEU A 324 7.26 22.58 10.54
C LEU A 324 6.29 21.42 10.77
N VAL A 325 6.81 20.32 11.31
CA VAL A 325 6.07 19.08 11.50
C VAL A 325 6.12 18.68 12.96
N ARG A 326 4.96 18.33 13.49
CA ARG A 326 4.77 17.79 14.85
C ARG A 326 4.28 16.36 14.75
N ILE A 327 5.03 15.43 15.33
CA ILE A 327 4.68 14.02 15.44
C ILE A 327 4.27 13.77 16.90
N ARG A 328 3.03 13.31 17.10
CA ARG A 328 2.48 13.06 18.42
C ARG A 328 2.03 11.60 18.54
N PRO A 329 2.55 10.83 19.51
CA PRO A 329 1.98 9.55 19.88
C PRO A 329 0.53 9.72 20.34
N LEU A 330 -0.39 8.94 19.79
CA LEU A 330 -1.79 8.92 20.20
C LEU A 330 -1.98 8.06 21.46
N PHE A 331 -1.16 7.01 21.61
CA PHE A 331 -1.05 6.14 22.77
C PHE A 331 0.33 5.46 22.79
N GLY A 332 0.58 4.59 23.78
CA GLY A 332 1.78 3.74 23.80
C GLY A 332 3.05 4.36 24.41
N ALA A 333 2.89 5.43 25.21
CA ALA A 333 3.99 6.23 25.79
C ALA A 333 5.00 6.78 24.74
N GLY A 334 5.45 8.01 24.94
CA GLY A 334 6.38 8.66 24.03
C GLY A 334 6.27 10.17 24.13
N GLU A 335 7.32 10.85 23.71
CA GLU A 335 7.34 12.31 23.67
C GLU A 335 6.88 12.81 22.30
N GLU A 336 6.24 13.98 22.32
CA GLU A 336 5.96 14.71 21.08
C GLU A 336 7.29 15.18 20.47
N MET A 337 7.41 15.04 19.16
CA MET A 337 8.57 15.47 18.40
C MET A 337 8.19 16.62 17.48
N GLU A 338 9.04 17.63 17.41
CA GLU A 338 8.95 18.70 16.42
C GLU A 338 10.20 18.70 15.55
N LEU A 339 10.01 18.79 14.24
CA LEU A 339 11.10 18.86 13.28
C LEU A 339 10.78 19.79 12.11
N GLU A 340 11.84 20.23 11.43
CA GLU A 340 11.73 20.97 10.18
C GLU A 340 12.04 20.04 9.01
N VAL A 341 11.16 20.04 8.00
CA VAL A 341 11.42 19.43 6.70
C VAL A 341 11.64 20.53 5.69
N LYS A 342 12.88 20.67 5.20
CA LYS A 342 13.25 21.69 4.21
C LYS A 342 12.43 21.54 2.91
N ALA A 343 12.32 22.63 2.16
CA ALA A 343 11.68 22.64 0.85
C ALA A 343 12.33 21.62 -0.10
N GLY A 344 11.52 20.81 -0.79
CA GLY A 344 12.00 19.81 -1.75
C GLY A 344 12.91 18.75 -1.14
N GLN A 345 12.70 18.41 0.14
CA GLN A 345 13.48 17.42 0.88
C GLN A 345 12.56 16.46 1.62
N ARG A 346 13.15 15.39 2.14
CA ARG A 346 12.50 14.46 3.06
C ARG A 346 13.31 14.29 4.35
N VAL A 347 12.67 13.70 5.35
CA VAL A 347 13.27 13.24 6.59
C VAL A 347 12.70 11.87 6.98
N THR A 348 13.55 10.97 7.46
CA THR A 348 13.16 9.74 8.19
C THR A 348 13.29 9.96 9.69
N VAL A 349 12.27 9.59 10.46
CA VAL A 349 12.31 9.52 11.93
C VAL A 349 12.22 8.06 12.35
N SER A 350 13.26 7.52 12.99
CA SER A 350 13.19 6.18 13.59
C SER A 350 12.37 6.22 14.88
N LEU A 351 11.53 5.21 15.06
CA LEU A 351 10.66 5.02 16.22
C LEU A 351 11.06 3.80 17.05
N ALA A 352 12.23 3.22 16.78
CA ALA A 352 12.72 2.01 17.45
C ALA A 352 12.66 2.14 18.98
N GLY A 353 12.36 1.02 19.64
CA GLY A 353 12.24 0.96 21.09
C GLY A 353 12.57 -0.41 21.64
N GLU A 354 13.12 -0.46 22.87
CA GLU A 354 13.53 -1.70 23.53
C GLU A 354 12.36 -2.49 24.14
N ASN A 355 11.19 -1.86 24.28
CA ASN A 355 10.03 -2.45 24.92
C ASN A 355 8.90 -2.66 23.93
N ALA A 356 8.28 -3.83 24.04
CA ALA A 356 7.00 -4.22 23.44
C ALA A 356 5.89 -3.20 23.74
N VAL A 357 5.61 -2.29 22.82
CA VAL A 357 4.54 -1.29 22.99
C VAL A 357 3.81 -1.02 21.69
N GLU A 358 2.49 -1.16 21.75
CA GLU A 358 1.57 -0.73 20.69
C GLU A 358 1.55 0.80 20.55
N ARG A 359 1.65 1.30 19.31
CA ARG A 359 1.65 2.74 19.04
C ARG A 359 0.76 3.12 17.85
N ALA A 360 0.40 4.40 17.82
CA ALA A 360 -0.18 5.10 16.69
C ALA A 360 0.26 6.56 16.79
N TYR A 361 0.30 7.25 15.65
CA TYR A 361 0.83 8.60 15.57
C TYR A 361 -0.12 9.51 14.80
N SER A 362 -0.26 10.75 15.27
CA SER A 362 -0.74 11.86 14.45
C SER A 362 0.43 12.73 14.04
N ILE A 363 0.45 13.15 12.79
CA ILE A 363 1.46 14.02 12.22
C ILE A 363 0.74 15.27 11.72
N ALA A 364 1.02 16.42 12.32
CA ALA A 364 0.49 17.71 11.93
C ALA A 364 1.60 18.56 11.31
N SER A 365 1.29 19.33 10.27
CA SER A 365 2.22 20.26 9.67
C SER A 365 1.55 21.60 9.35
N ASP A 366 2.33 22.68 9.42
CA ASP A 366 1.90 24.01 9.00
C ASP A 366 1.75 24.14 7.46
N ARG A 367 2.21 23.14 6.71
CA ARG A 367 2.16 23.06 5.24
C ARG A 367 1.84 21.64 4.77
N GLY A 368 1.53 21.52 3.48
CA GLY A 368 1.27 20.24 2.84
C GLY A 368 2.55 19.41 2.78
N VAL A 369 2.59 18.31 3.52
CA VAL A 369 3.62 17.27 3.48
C VAL A 369 2.99 15.94 3.11
N VAL A 370 3.79 14.93 2.80
CA VAL A 370 3.35 13.55 2.56
C VAL A 370 3.99 12.68 3.62
N VAL A 371 3.21 11.75 4.17
CA VAL A 371 3.63 10.91 5.30
C VAL A 371 3.39 9.45 4.97
N GLU A 372 4.43 8.65 5.13
CA GLU A 372 4.40 7.19 5.03
C GLU A 372 5.05 6.58 6.27
N ARG A 373 4.61 5.39 6.67
CA ARG A 373 5.25 4.57 7.71
C ARG A 373 5.90 3.37 7.04
N ALA A 374 7.21 3.25 7.21
CA ALA A 374 7.94 2.03 6.89
C ALA A 374 8.11 1.20 8.16
N MET A 375 7.97 -0.12 8.05
CA MET A 375 8.20 -1.04 9.16
C MET A 375 8.85 -2.32 8.65
N TYR A 376 9.88 -2.78 9.35
CA TYR A 376 10.58 -4.03 9.09
C TYR A 376 10.59 -4.86 10.38
N PHE A 377 10.31 -6.15 10.31
CA PHE A 377 10.08 -6.94 11.52
C PHE A 377 10.40 -8.42 11.40
N ASN A 378 10.60 -9.04 12.56
CA ASN A 378 10.36 -10.45 12.82
C ASN A 378 9.25 -10.53 13.87
N TYR A 379 8.01 -10.73 13.42
CA TYR A 379 6.86 -10.75 14.31
C TYR A 379 6.68 -12.12 14.96
N MET A 380 6.65 -12.15 16.29
CA MET A 380 6.19 -13.30 17.06
C MET A 380 4.67 -13.38 17.01
N GLY A 381 4.14 -14.12 16.02
CA GLY A 381 2.72 -14.31 15.83
C GLY A 381 2.05 -15.17 16.89
N LEU A 382 0.72 -15.23 16.80
CA LEU A 382 -0.09 -16.14 17.62
C LEU A 382 0.40 -17.59 17.43
N GLY A 383 0.57 -18.33 18.54
CA GLY A 383 1.08 -19.71 18.50
C GLY A 383 2.61 -19.84 18.48
N GLY A 384 3.37 -18.74 18.55
CA GLY A 384 4.82 -18.75 18.72
C GLY A 384 5.63 -18.92 17.43
N ARG A 385 4.97 -18.84 16.25
CA ARG A 385 5.65 -18.78 14.95
C ARG A 385 6.21 -17.38 14.71
N GLN A 386 7.38 -17.31 14.10
CA GLN A 386 8.02 -16.09 13.66
C GLN A 386 7.68 -15.80 12.21
N TRP A 387 7.49 -14.52 11.88
CA TRP A 387 7.22 -14.03 10.54
C TRP A 387 8.17 -12.89 10.22
N ASP A 388 9.08 -13.11 9.28
CA ASP A 388 9.87 -12.02 8.70
C ASP A 388 8.99 -11.21 7.74
N GLY A 389 9.27 -9.92 7.62
CA GLY A 389 8.55 -9.08 6.70
C GLY A 389 8.86 -7.61 6.85
N GLY A 390 8.12 -6.83 6.08
CA GLY A 390 8.03 -5.40 6.25
C GLY A 390 6.95 -4.84 5.34
N HIS A 391 6.50 -3.63 5.64
CA HIS A 391 5.56 -2.92 4.79
C HIS A 391 5.84 -1.42 4.82
N CYS A 392 5.22 -0.74 3.87
CA CYS A 392 5.03 0.68 3.91
C CYS A 392 3.55 0.99 3.76
N THR A 393 3.08 1.99 4.48
CA THR A 393 1.68 2.42 4.44
C THR A 393 1.63 3.94 4.43
N MET A 394 0.88 4.51 3.47
CA MET A 394 0.56 5.94 3.47
C MET A 394 -0.32 6.25 4.68
N GLY A 395 -0.06 7.39 5.34
CA GLY A 395 -0.91 7.83 6.44
C GLY A 395 -2.36 8.11 6.00
N ALA A 396 -3.31 7.89 6.89
CA ALA A 396 -4.69 8.31 6.71
C ALA A 396 -4.79 9.84 6.80
N THR A 397 -5.45 10.47 5.84
CA THR A 397 -5.77 11.89 5.83
C THR A 397 -7.06 12.17 6.63
N LEU A 398 -7.42 13.45 6.78
CA LEU A 398 -8.73 13.80 7.36
C LEU A 398 -9.92 13.25 6.57
N LYS A 399 -9.80 13.09 5.24
CA LYS A 399 -10.84 12.46 4.41
C LYS A 399 -11.04 11.00 4.80
N ASP A 400 -9.93 10.30 5.07
CA ASP A 400 -9.98 8.88 5.43
C ASP A 400 -10.53 8.64 6.85
N ILE A 401 -10.56 9.69 7.68
CA ILE A 401 -10.99 9.66 9.08
C ILE A 401 -12.47 10.02 9.25
N TYR A 402 -13.00 10.92 8.41
CA TYR A 402 -14.32 11.57 8.56
C TYR A 402 -15.15 11.43 7.30
#